data_AF-A0A2V7PCP0-F1
#
_entry.id   AF-A0A2V7PCP0-F1
#
_cell.length_a   1.000
_cell.length_b   1.000
_cell.length_c   1.000
_cell.angle_alpha   90.00
_cell.angle_beta   90.00
_cell.angle_gamma   90.00
#
_symmetry.space_group_name_H-M   'P 1'
#
loop_
_entity.id
_entity.type
_entity.pdbx_description
1 polymer ?
#
loop_
_entity_poly.entity_id
_entity_poly.type
_entity_poly.pdbx_seq_one_letter_code
_entity_poly.pdbx_strand_id
1 'polypeptide(L)' 'MDPAEIREAVRAAIAAGATDLGKLMAQVMPQFKGRADGKLVNQIAREELAATV' A
#
# COMPACT_ATOMS: atom_id res chain seq x y z
N MET A 1 -2.13 14.46 -2.05
CA MET A 1 -2.12 13.37 -1.06
C MET A 1 -0.67 13.08 -0.74
N ASP A 2 -0.33 12.98 0.53
CA ASP A 2 1.06 12.85 0.94
C ASP A 2 1.52 11.40 0.83
N PRO A 3 2.71 11.13 0.24
CA PRO A 3 3.26 9.78 0.14
C PRO A 3 3.42 9.07 1.50
N ALA A 4 3.49 9.84 2.59
CA ALA A 4 3.56 9.33 3.95
C ALA A 4 2.29 8.55 4.36
N GLU A 5 1.09 9.06 4.02
CA GLU A 5 -0.17 8.38 4.35
C GLU A 5 -0.29 7.03 3.63
N ILE A 6 0.18 6.96 2.37
CA ILE A 6 0.18 5.72 1.60
C ILE A 6 1.11 4.69 2.24
N ARG A 7 2.31 5.12 2.66
CA ARG A 7 3.27 4.24 3.35
C ARG A 7 2.71 3.71 4.67
N GLU A 8 2.06 4.55 5.48
CA GLU A 8 1.45 4.11 6.73
C GLU A 8 0.38 3.04 6.49
N ALA A 9 -0.53 3.27 5.54
CA ALA A 9 -1.57 2.30 5.20
C ALA A 9 -0.98 0.98 4.68
N VAL A 10 0.08 1.06 3.87
CA VAL A 10 0.81 -0.11 3.38
C VAL A 10 1.45 -0.88 4.54
N ARG A 11 2.16 -0.20 5.44
CA ARG A 11 2.80 -0.85 6.61
C ARG A 11 1.78 -1.50 7.52
N ALA A 12 0.66 -0.82 7.77
CA ALA A 12 -0.44 -1.38 8.55
C ALA A 12 -1.01 -2.64 7.90
N ALA A 13 -1.18 -2.65 6.58
CA ALA A 13 -1.64 -3.82 5.84
C ALA A 13 -0.61 -4.97 5.87
N ILE A 14 0.70 -4.69 5.76
CA ILE A 14 1.77 -5.69 5.94
C ILE A 14 1.72 -6.29 7.34
N ALA A 15 1.61 -5.45 8.38
CA ALA A 15 1.49 -5.90 9.77
C ALA A 15 0.21 -6.73 10.02
N ALA A 16 -0.86 -6.47 9.27
CA ALA A 16 -2.09 -7.26 9.29
C ALA A 16 -1.99 -8.58 8.48
N GLY A 17 -0.83 -8.90 7.90
CA GLY A 17 -0.57 -10.16 7.20
C GLY A 17 -0.61 -10.08 5.67
N ALA A 18 -0.60 -8.89 5.08
CA ALA A 18 -0.45 -8.73 3.63
C ALA A 18 1.01 -8.97 3.22
N THR A 19 1.35 -10.23 2.94
CA THR A 19 2.70 -10.66 2.53
C THR A 19 2.92 -10.64 1.02
N ASP A 20 1.90 -10.29 0.25
CA ASP A 20 1.97 -10.24 -1.21
C ASP A 20 1.25 -8.99 -1.73
N LEU A 21 1.68 -8.53 -2.92
CA LEU A 21 1.16 -7.29 -3.50
C LEU A 21 -0.35 -7.36 -3.77
N GLY A 22 -0.89 -8.55 -4.04
CA GLY A 22 -2.32 -8.74 -4.30
C GLY A 22 -3.16 -8.47 -3.05
N LYS A 23 -2.81 -9.10 -1.91
CA LYS A 23 -3.44 -8.84 -0.61
C LYS A 23 -3.27 -7.40 -0.17
N LEU A 24 -2.07 -6.85 -0.37
CA LEU A 24 -1.76 -5.47 -0.02
C LEU A 24 -2.63 -4.49 -0.80
N MET A 25 -2.70 -4.65 -2.13
CA MET A 25 -3.57 -3.86 -2.99
C MET A 25 -5.04 -4.01 -2.60
N ALA A 26 -5.51 -5.21 -2.26
CA ALA A 26 -6.90 -5.44 -1.85
C ALA A 26 -7.28 -4.66 -0.57
N GLN A 27 -6.34 -4.49 0.37
CA GLN A 27 -6.58 -3.74 1.61
C GLN A 27 -6.37 -2.23 1.45
N VAL A 28 -5.40 -1.82 0.64
CA VAL A 28 -4.96 -0.41 0.52
C VAL A 28 -5.74 0.34 -0.55
N MET A 29 -6.10 -0.29 -1.68
CA MET A 29 -6.83 0.36 -2.78
C MET A 29 -8.16 1.00 -2.37
N PRO A 30 -9.03 0.36 -1.55
CA PRO A 30 -10.31 0.97 -1.15
C PRO A 30 -10.15 2.27 -0.38
N GLN A 31 -9.07 2.41 0.40
CA GLN A 31 -8.80 3.58 1.24
C GLN A 31 -8.40 4.80 0.40
N PHE A 32 -7.81 4.57 -0.76
CA PHE A 32 -7.27 5.60 -1.65
C PHE A 32 -8.03 5.75 -2.96
N LYS A 33 -9.08 4.97 -3.16
CA LYS A 33 -9.95 5.05 -4.35
C LYS A 33 -10.53 6.46 -4.48
N GLY A 34 -10.24 7.13 -5.59
CA GLY A 34 -10.69 8.51 -5.86
C GLY A 34 -9.93 9.59 -5.08
N ARG A 35 -8.93 9.23 -4.26
CA ARG A 35 -8.10 10.15 -3.46
C ARG A 35 -6.62 10.11 -3.88
N ALA A 36 -6.15 8.98 -4.40
CA ALA A 36 -4.79 8.80 -4.91
C ALA A 36 -4.79 8.19 -6.32
N ASP A 37 -3.69 8.39 -7.04
CA ASP A 37 -3.40 7.65 -8.26
C ASP A 37 -3.03 6.20 -7.90
N GLY A 38 -3.76 5.23 -8.47
CA GLY A 38 -3.49 3.80 -8.26
C GLY A 38 -2.08 3.36 -8.66
N LYS A 39 -1.44 4.05 -9.62
CA LYS A 39 -0.03 3.81 -9.98
C LYS A 39 0.92 4.18 -8.85
N LEU A 40 0.70 5.34 -8.22
CA LEU A 40 1.52 5.80 -7.09
C LEU A 40 1.37 4.85 -5.90
N VAL A 41 0.13 4.44 -5.59
CA VAL A 41 -0.14 3.46 -4.54
C VAL A 41 0.56 2.14 -4.83
N ASN A 42 0.50 1.65 -6.08
CA ASN A 42 1.19 0.42 -6.48
C ASN A 42 2.71 0.51 -6.33
N GLN A 43 3.31 1.62 -6.76
CA GLN A 43 4.74 1.83 -6.61
C GLN A 43 5.17 1.79 -5.14
N ILE A 44 4.51 2.56 -4.27
CA ILE A 44 4.84 2.62 -2.84
C ILE A 44 4.63 1.26 -2.17
N ALA A 45 3.51 0.61 -2.48
CA ALA A 45 3.20 -0.72 -1.96
C ALA A 45 4.25 -1.76 -2.32
N ARG A 46 4.75 -1.73 -3.57
CA ARG A 46 5.83 -2.61 -4.02
C ARG A 46 7.15 -2.29 -3.32
N GLU A 47 7.50 -1.01 -3.18
CA GLU A 47 8.71 -0.56 -2.50
C GLU A 47 8.74 -1.01 -1.02
N GLU A 48 7.67 -0.75 -0.27
CA GLU A 48 7.60 -1.13 1.15
C GLU A 48 7.53 -2.65 1.35
N LEU A 49 6.82 -3.37 0.47
CA LEU A 49 6.80 -4.83 0.52
C LEU A 49 8.21 -5.37 0.29
N ALA A 50 8.90 -4.96 -0.78
CA ALA A 50 10.27 -5.38 -1.06
C ALA A 50 11.30 -4.97 0.01
N ALA A 51 11.03 -3.92 0.79
CA ALA A 51 11.87 -3.52 1.90
C ALA A 51 11.64 -4.35 3.18
N THR A 52 10.53 -5.09 3.27
CA THR A 52 10.09 -5.80 4.49
C THR A 52 10.15 -7.33 4.36
N VAL A 53 10.05 -7.89 3.14
CA VAL A 53 10.23 -9.34 2.86
C VAL A 53 11.64 -9.71 2.44
#